data_AF-A0A7R9QE33-F1
#
_entry.id   AF-A0A7R9QE33-F1
#
_cell.length_a   1.000
_cell.length_b   1.000
_cell.length_c   1.000
_cell.angle_alpha   90.00
_cell.angle_beta   90.00
_cell.angle_gamma   90.00
#
_symmetry.space_group_name_H-M   'P 1'
#
loop_
_entity.id
_entity.type
_entity.pdbx_description
1 polymer ?
#
loop_
_entity_poly.entity_id
_entity_poly.type
_entity_poly.pdbx_seq_one_letter_code
_entity_poly.pdbx_strand_id
1 'polypeptide(L)'
;MTIDFESQNTLGSQVLIGHKNARFLRLCYETFRDYDPTKWYVNIGERPVLNVINKQPHLIHRMDGQFGVRPNVCHMLYAIYDKNWRNSYPKPPAFNAYNETTVWTVDTTFSYMCRDVLQFEQNVLK
;
A
#
# COMPACT_ATOMS: atom_id res chain seq x y z
N MET A 1 -3.68 -2.25 15.15
CA MET A 1 -3.35 -1.81 13.78
C MET A 1 -2.91 -3.05 13.04
N THR A 2 -3.30 -3.18 11.78
CA THR A 2 -2.97 -4.33 10.95
C THR A 2 -2.01 -3.90 9.86
N ILE A 3 -0.94 -4.67 9.68
CA ILE A 3 0.11 -4.41 8.69
C ILE A 3 0.50 -5.70 7.99
N ASP A 4 0.93 -5.57 6.74
CA ASP A 4 1.71 -6.58 6.04
C ASP A 4 3.14 -6.65 6.61
N PHE A 5 3.62 -7.86 6.86
CA PHE A 5 4.95 -8.12 7.41
C PHE A 5 5.62 -9.35 6.78
N GLU A 6 5.50 -9.50 5.45
CA GLU A 6 6.01 -10.67 4.71
C GLU A 6 7.55 -10.75 4.72
N SER A 7 8.26 -9.62 4.60
CA SER A 7 9.73 -9.59 4.71
C SER A 7 10.15 -9.27 6.14
N GLN A 8 10.77 -10.23 6.83
CA GLN A 8 11.04 -10.18 8.27
C GLN A 8 11.91 -9.01 8.77
N ASN A 9 12.38 -8.11 7.90
CA ASN A 9 13.35 -7.08 8.27
C ASN A 9 12.98 -5.64 7.83
N THR A 10 11.97 -5.44 6.97
CA THR A 10 11.63 -4.09 6.49
C THR A 10 10.13 -3.89 6.28
N LEU A 11 9.63 -2.70 6.62
CA LEU A 11 8.26 -2.29 6.35
C LEU A 11 8.13 -1.78 4.90
N GLY A 12 7.35 -2.46 4.07
CA GLY A 12 7.02 -1.98 2.73
C GLY A 12 6.13 -0.73 2.73
N SER A 13 6.15 0.05 1.64
CA SER A 13 5.13 1.08 1.40
C SER A 13 3.78 0.40 1.23
N GLN A 14 2.93 0.50 2.26
CA GLN A 14 1.70 -0.29 2.36
C GLN A 14 0.53 0.54 2.86
N VAL A 15 -0.68 0.03 2.65
CA VAL A 15 -1.89 0.60 3.28
C VAL A 15 -1.91 0.20 4.76
N LEU A 16 -1.94 1.19 5.65
CA LEU A 16 -2.01 0.95 7.09
C LEU A 16 -3.45 1.12 7.57
N ILE A 17 -4.00 0.09 8.25
CA ILE A 17 -5.34 0.14 8.83
C ILE A 17 -5.23 0.08 10.35
N GLY A 18 -5.73 1.10 11.03
CA GLY A 18 -5.64 1.17 12.48
C GLY A 18 -6.73 2.00 13.12
N HIS A 19 -7.04 1.65 14.37
CA HIS A 19 -7.85 2.48 15.25
C HIS A 19 -7.15 3.82 15.50
N LYS A 20 -7.92 4.91 15.72
CA LYS A 20 -7.39 6.26 15.99
C LYS A 20 -6.35 6.34 17.13
N ASN A 21 -6.43 5.40 18.09
CA ASN A 21 -5.52 5.30 19.23
C ASN A 21 -4.40 4.25 19.04
N ALA A 22 -4.12 3.83 17.81
CA ALA A 22 -3.04 2.87 17.54
C ALA A 22 -1.69 3.49 17.92
N ARG A 23 -1.00 2.87 18.89
CA ARG A 23 0.27 3.38 19.43
C ARG A 23 1.44 3.21 18.46
N PHE A 24 1.35 2.26 17.54
CA PHE A 24 2.37 1.98 16.52
C PHE A 24 2.74 3.23 15.72
N LEU A 25 1.76 3.94 15.14
CA LEU A 25 2.02 5.11 14.28
C LEU A 25 2.80 6.19 15.01
N ARG A 26 2.44 6.45 16.27
CA ARG A 26 3.16 7.42 17.10
C ARG A 26 4.61 6.99 17.29
N LEU A 27 4.86 5.74 17.69
CA LEU A 27 6.21 5.24 17.90
C LEU A 27 7.03 5.19 16.61
N CYS A 28 6.41 4.86 15.48
CA CYS A 28 7.05 4.93 14.16
C CYS A 28 7.43 6.36 13.81
N TYR A 29 6.55 7.33 14.06
CA TYR A 29 6.86 8.75 13.88
C TYR A 29 8.06 9.17 14.73
N GLU A 30 8.17 8.69 15.97
CA GLU A 30 9.34 9.00 16.81
C GLU A 30 10.67 8.50 16.21
N THR A 31 10.66 7.47 15.36
CA THR A 31 11.89 7.01 14.67
C THR A 31 12.41 7.99 13.61
N PHE A 32 11.59 8.97 13.21
CA PHE A 32 11.97 10.05 12.29
C PHE A 32 12.69 11.21 13.00
N ARG A 33 12.84 11.20 14.33
CA ARG A 33 13.66 12.23 15.01
C ARG A 33 15.12 12.21 14.55
N ASP A 34 15.64 11.03 14.21
CA ASP A 34 17.01 10.85 13.70
C ASP A 34 17.04 10.77 12.16
N TYR A 35 16.08 11.39 11.46
CA TYR A 35 15.88 11.24 10.02
C TYR A 35 17.13 11.60 9.22
N ASP A 36 17.54 10.68 8.33
CA ASP A 36 18.64 10.88 7.39
C ASP A 36 18.08 10.94 5.96
N PRO A 37 18.05 12.11 5.29
CA PRO A 37 17.45 12.25 3.96
C PRO A 37 18.10 11.35 2.90
N THR A 38 19.35 10.90 3.11
CA THR A 38 20.04 10.02 2.17
C THR A 38 19.62 8.55 2.30
N LYS A 39 18.91 8.19 3.39
CA LYS A 39 18.56 6.81 3.74
C LYS A 39 17.05 6.61 3.85
N TRP A 40 16.31 7.07 2.83
CA TRP A 40 14.85 6.98 2.80
C TRP A 40 14.32 5.56 3.08
N TYR A 41 14.96 4.54 2.50
CA TYR A 41 14.59 3.13 2.67
C TYR A 41 14.75 2.67 4.13
N VAL A 42 15.85 3.06 4.77
CA VAL A 42 16.13 2.76 6.17
C VAL A 42 15.14 3.48 7.09
N ASN A 43 14.83 4.75 6.79
CA ASN A 43 13.95 5.57 7.62
C ASN A 43 12.52 5.02 7.68
N ILE A 44 11.96 4.62 6.53
CA ILE A 44 10.56 4.19 6.46
C ILE A 44 10.39 2.68 6.62
N GLY A 45 11.40 1.91 6.22
CA GLY A 45 11.36 0.46 6.19
C GLY A 45 11.97 -0.18 7.44
N GLU A 46 13.27 0.00 7.64
CA GLU A 46 14.03 -0.74 8.67
C GLU A 46 13.84 -0.19 10.08
N ARG A 47 13.88 1.13 10.25
CA ARG A 47 13.84 1.76 11.59
C ARG A 47 12.55 1.48 12.36
N PRO A 48 11.35 1.56 11.77
CA PRO A 48 10.14 1.14 12.46
C PRO A 48 10.19 -0.32 12.91
N VAL A 49 10.81 -1.19 12.11
CA VAL A 49 10.94 -2.62 12.43
C VAL A 49 11.87 -2.80 13.63
N LEU A 50 13.09 -2.28 13.55
CA LEU A 50 14.13 -2.45 14.57
C LEU A 50 13.77 -1.78 15.90
N ASN A 51 13.19 -0.57 15.84
CA ASN A 51 12.98 0.24 17.04
C ASN A 51 11.60 0.06 17.65
N VAL A 52 10.60 -0.41 16.90
CA VAL A 52 9.22 -0.53 17.38
C VAL A 52 8.73 -1.97 17.28
N ILE A 53 8.67 -2.55 16.08
CA ILE A 53 8.01 -3.86 15.87
C ILE A 53 8.74 -4.99 16.60
N ASN A 54 10.06 -5.04 16.50
CA ASN A 54 10.86 -6.10 17.13
C ASN A 54 10.84 -5.99 18.66
N LYS A 55 10.74 -4.76 19.20
CA LYS A 55 10.69 -4.52 20.64
C LYS A 55 9.28 -4.68 21.22
N GLN A 56 8.25 -4.38 20.43
CA GLN A 56 6.84 -4.34 20.86
C GLN A 56 5.92 -4.97 19.80
N PRO A 57 6.06 -6.29 19.52
CA PRO A 57 5.32 -6.95 18.45
C PRO A 57 3.80 -6.95 18.66
N HIS A 58 3.34 -6.85 19.91
CA HIS A 58 1.92 -6.82 20.28
C HIS A 58 1.17 -5.54 19.84
N LEU A 59 1.87 -4.50 19.36
CA LEU A 59 1.24 -3.26 18.88
C LEU A 59 0.59 -3.40 17.50
N ILE A 60 0.89 -4.49 16.79
CA ILE A 60 0.43 -4.76 15.44
C ILE A 60 -0.19 -6.16 15.35
N HIS A 61 -1.14 -6.30 14.43
CA HIS A 61 -1.56 -7.59 13.90
C HIS A 61 -0.84 -7.78 12.56
N ARG A 62 -0.03 -8.84 12.46
CA ARG A 62 0.74 -9.15 11.24
C ARG A 62 -0.14 -9.96 10.30
N MET A 63 -0.17 -9.55 9.04
CA MET A 63 -0.72 -10.33 7.93
C MET A 63 0.38 -10.52 6.89
N ASP A 64 0.34 -11.62 6.15
CA ASP A 64 1.35 -11.92 5.14
C ASP A 64 0.75 -11.80 3.73
N GLY A 65 1.46 -11.11 2.85
CA GLY A 65 1.07 -10.90 1.46
C GLY A 65 -0.22 -10.10 1.30
N GLN A 66 -0.45 -9.05 2.09
CA GLN A 66 -1.61 -8.18 2.02
C GLN A 66 -1.19 -6.71 1.82
N PHE A 67 -2.16 -5.79 1.78
CA PHE A 67 -1.94 -4.33 1.81
C PHE A 67 -0.99 -3.75 0.74
N GLY A 68 -0.85 -4.44 -0.39
CA GLY A 68 -0.13 -3.92 -1.56
C GLY A 68 1.38 -4.12 -1.51
N VAL A 69 1.89 -4.96 -0.60
CA VAL A 69 3.33 -5.22 -0.42
C VAL A 69 3.83 -6.38 -1.27
N ARG A 70 2.92 -7.19 -1.82
CA ARG A 70 3.30 -8.33 -2.66
C ARG A 70 4.23 -7.92 -3.81
N PRO A 71 5.27 -8.72 -4.10
CA PRO A 71 6.05 -8.56 -5.32
C PRO A 71 5.13 -8.56 -6.55
N ASN A 72 5.50 -7.79 -7.58
CA ASN A 72 4.79 -7.71 -8.86
C ASN A 72 3.37 -7.13 -8.82
N VAL A 73 2.97 -6.47 -7.72
CA VAL A 73 1.68 -5.72 -7.68
C VAL A 73 1.59 -4.72 -8.83
N CYS A 74 2.66 -3.99 -9.15
CA CYS A 74 2.65 -3.07 -10.31
C CYS A 74 2.41 -3.80 -11.64
N HIS A 75 3.04 -4.96 -11.85
CA HIS A 75 2.82 -5.76 -13.06
C HIS A 75 1.37 -6.28 -13.11
N MET A 76 0.85 -6.78 -12.01
CA MET A 76 -0.54 -7.20 -11.87
C MET A 76 -1.54 -6.07 -12.17
N LEU A 77 -1.24 -4.85 -11.73
CA LEU A 77 -2.14 -3.71 -11.89
C LEU A 77 -2.13 -3.12 -13.31
N TYR A 78 -0.95 -3.01 -13.89
CA TYR A 78 -0.74 -2.17 -15.08
C TYR A 78 -0.32 -2.92 -16.33
N ALA A 79 0.15 -4.17 -16.21
CA ALA A 79 0.63 -4.96 -17.35
C ALA A 79 -0.30 -6.12 -17.71
N ILE A 80 -1.07 -6.64 -16.75
CA ILE A 80 -2.01 -7.75 -16.96
C ILE A 80 -3.37 -7.44 -16.35
N TYR A 81 -4.38 -8.20 -16.77
CA TYR A 81 -5.65 -8.28 -16.07
C TYR A 81 -5.62 -9.47 -15.10
N ASP A 82 -5.82 -9.21 -13.80
CA ASP A 82 -5.95 -10.24 -12.78
C ASP A 82 -7.27 -10.06 -12.02
N LYS A 83 -8.22 -10.98 -12.21
CA LYS A 83 -9.53 -10.98 -11.54
C LYS A 83 -9.45 -10.96 -10.00
N ASN A 84 -8.33 -11.36 -9.41
CA ASN A 84 -8.12 -11.40 -7.96
C ASN A 84 -7.58 -10.08 -7.39
N TRP A 85 -7.43 -9.04 -8.21
CA TRP A 85 -6.91 -7.74 -7.78
C TRP A 85 -7.63 -7.15 -6.58
N ARG A 86 -8.94 -7.42 -6.43
CA ARG A 86 -9.77 -6.95 -5.30
C ARG A 86 -9.29 -7.47 -3.93
N ASN A 87 -8.51 -8.54 -3.92
CA ASN A 87 -7.91 -9.08 -2.70
C ASN A 87 -6.54 -8.44 -2.38
N SER A 88 -6.07 -7.52 -3.23
CA SER A 88 -4.83 -6.77 -3.04
C SER A 88 -5.21 -5.29 -2.86
N TYR A 89 -4.73 -4.63 -1.81
CA TYR A 89 -4.97 -3.20 -1.58
C TYR A 89 -3.72 -2.38 -1.97
N PRO A 90 -3.60 -1.87 -3.20
CA PRO A 90 -2.34 -1.29 -3.69
C PRO A 90 -2.19 0.23 -3.53
N LYS A 91 -0.93 0.67 -3.57
CA LYS A 91 -0.49 2.06 -3.79
C LYS A 91 -0.09 2.24 -5.28
N PRO A 92 -0.46 3.34 -5.95
CA PRO A 92 -0.13 3.54 -7.36
C PRO A 92 1.30 4.10 -7.57
N PRO A 93 2.07 3.64 -8.59
CA PRO A 93 3.17 4.40 -9.17
C PRO A 93 2.65 5.41 -10.21
N ALA A 94 3.40 6.48 -10.43
CA ALA A 94 3.13 7.48 -11.45
C ALA A 94 3.48 6.92 -12.84
N PHE A 95 2.52 6.86 -13.77
CA PHE A 95 2.81 6.70 -15.20
C PHE A 95 1.80 7.44 -16.08
N ASN A 96 2.35 8.22 -17.01
CA ASN A 96 1.68 9.12 -17.95
C ASN A 96 0.88 8.42 -19.08
N ALA A 97 0.44 7.17 -18.88
CA ALA A 97 -0.19 6.34 -19.93
C ALA A 97 -1.72 6.18 -19.77
N TYR A 98 -2.27 6.59 -18.63
CA TYR A 98 -3.70 6.46 -18.33
C TYR A 98 -4.36 7.84 -18.25
N ASN A 99 -5.43 8.03 -19.02
CA ASN A 99 -6.29 9.20 -18.95
C ASN A 99 -7.76 8.77 -19.13
N GLU A 100 -8.68 9.72 -19.01
CA GLU A 100 -10.14 9.48 -19.08
C GLU A 100 -10.62 8.74 -20.34
N THR A 101 -9.85 8.76 -21.43
CA THR A 101 -10.17 8.02 -22.66
C THR A 101 -9.48 6.66 -22.75
N THR A 102 -8.21 6.56 -22.34
CA THR A 102 -7.45 5.31 -22.48
C THR A 102 -7.88 4.25 -21.47
N VAL A 103 -8.45 4.64 -20.34
CA VAL A 103 -9.03 3.70 -19.36
C VAL A 103 -10.22 2.90 -19.90
N TRP A 104 -10.82 3.27 -21.04
CA TRP A 104 -11.91 2.50 -21.65
C TRP A 104 -11.43 1.46 -22.67
N THR A 105 -10.23 1.63 -23.22
CA THR A 105 -9.72 0.80 -24.32
C THR A 105 -8.63 -0.18 -23.89
N VAL A 106 -7.98 0.08 -22.75
CA VAL A 106 -6.93 -0.78 -22.20
C VAL A 106 -7.54 -1.84 -21.26
N ASP A 107 -7.14 -3.10 -21.45
CA ASP A 107 -7.61 -4.25 -20.67
C ASP A 107 -6.62 -4.60 -19.55
N THR A 108 -6.45 -3.67 -18.62
CA THR A 108 -5.62 -3.86 -17.42
C THR A 108 -6.47 -3.79 -16.17
N THR A 109 -5.99 -4.40 -15.09
CA THR A 109 -6.62 -4.31 -13.76
C THR A 109 -6.93 -2.86 -13.36
N PHE A 110 -5.96 -1.94 -13.52
CA PHE A 110 -6.16 -0.52 -13.21
C PHE A 110 -7.28 0.12 -14.04
N SER A 111 -7.37 -0.21 -15.33
CA SER A 111 -8.43 0.31 -16.19
C SER A 111 -9.81 -0.16 -15.74
N TYR A 112 -9.93 -1.42 -15.29
CA TYR A 112 -11.17 -1.90 -14.67
C TYR A 112 -11.50 -1.16 -13.38
N MET A 113 -10.52 -0.92 -12.51
CA MET A 113 -10.73 -0.14 -11.27
C MET A 113 -11.27 1.25 -11.57
N CYS A 114 -10.67 1.95 -12.54
CA CYS A 114 -11.13 3.27 -12.96
C CYS A 114 -12.57 3.24 -13.50
N ARG A 115 -12.89 2.24 -14.34
CA ARG A 115 -14.25 2.09 -14.89
C ARG A 115 -15.29 1.82 -13.80
N ASP A 116 -14.97 0.97 -12.81
CA ASP A 116 -15.85 0.62 -11.68
C ASP A 116 -16.20 1.88 -10.85
N VAL A 117 -15.19 2.72 -10.56
CA VAL A 117 -15.38 3.99 -9.85
C VAL A 117 -16.18 5.00 -10.67
N LEU A 118 -15.83 5.20 -11.95
CA LEU A 118 -16.53 6.15 -12.82
C LEU A 118 -18.00 5.76 -13.04
N GLN A 119 -18.29 4.48 -13.18
CA GLN A 119 -19.67 3.97 -13.26
C GLN A 119 -20.42 4.16 -11.95
N PHE A 120 -19.78 3.92 -10.81
CA PHE A 120 -20.38 4.17 -9.50
C PHE A 120 -20.77 5.65 -9.33
N GLU A 121 -19.88 6.60 -9.63
CA GLU A 121 -20.18 8.03 -9.53
C GLU A 121 -21.33 8.46 -10.45
N GLN A 122 -21.36 7.95 -11.68
CA GLN A 122 -22.44 8.23 -12.63
C GLN A 122 -23.81 7.71 -12.17
N ASN A 123 -23.84 6.68 -11.34
CA ASN A 123 -25.07 6.08 -10.82
C ASN A 123 -25.54 6.71 -9.51
N VAL A 124 -24.63 7.33 -8.74
CA VAL A 124 -24.95 8.01 -7.46
C VAL A 124 -25.34 9.48 -7.66
N LEU A 125 -24.86 10.12 -8.75
CA LEU A 125 -25.14 11.53 -9.07
C LEU A 125 -26.35 11.75 -10.00
N LYS A 126 -27.12 10.69 -10.29
CA LYS A 126 -28.41 10.75 -10.98
C LYS A 126 -29.55 10.54 -9.99
#